data_AF-E0QAE2-F1
#
_entry.id   AF-E0QAE2-F1
#
_cell.length_a   1.000
_cell.length_b   1.000
_cell.length_c   1.000
_cell.angle_alpha   90.00
_cell.angle_beta   90.00
_cell.angle_gamma   90.00
#
_symmetry.space_group_name_H-M   'P 1'
#
loop_
_entity.id
_entity.type
_entity.pdbx_description
1 polymer ?
#
loop_
_entity_poly.entity_id
_entity_poly.type
_entity_poly.pdbx_seq_one_letter_code
_entity_poly.pdbx_strand_id
1 'polypeptide(L)'
;MEPPRPPLELTPLIACSPETNPEVLWHIARESPSLRKWLVANPAASPAMLEYIGQVGGPGVGEALCILLDSLDGRADSAISL
;
A
#
# COMPACT_ATOMS: atom_id res chain seq x y z
N MET A 1 20.91 30.02 -8.71
CA MET A 1 21.04 28.56 -8.51
C MET A 1 19.97 28.19 -7.49
N GLU A 2 18.94 27.45 -7.91
CA GLU A 2 17.87 26.98 -7.03
C GLU A 2 18.47 25.96 -6.04
N PRO A 3 18.16 26.02 -4.73
CA PRO A 3 18.58 24.97 -3.81
C PRO A 3 17.99 23.61 -4.22
N PRO A 4 18.70 22.50 -3.98
CA PRO A 4 18.14 21.17 -4.25
C PRO A 4 16.87 20.99 -3.42
N ARG A 5 15.85 20.36 -4.02
CA ARG A 5 14.62 20.03 -3.29
C ARG A 5 14.96 19.17 -2.07
N PRO A 6 14.26 19.36 -0.93
CA PRO A 6 14.42 18.52 0.23
C PRO A 6 14.23 17.04 -0.12
N PRO A 7 14.88 16.10 0.58
CA PRO A 7 14.58 14.68 0.46
C PRO A 7 13.09 14.41 0.65
N LEU A 8 12.57 13.43 -0.09
CA LEU A 8 11.19 13.01 0.08
C LEU A 8 11.03 12.29 1.43
N GLU A 9 10.22 12.85 2.32
CA GLU A 9 9.83 12.21 3.56
C GLU A 9 8.77 11.12 3.28
N LEU A 10 9.08 9.86 3.64
CA LEU A 10 8.15 8.74 3.50
C LEU A 10 7.13 8.79 4.65
N THR A 11 5.86 8.94 4.31
CA THR A 11 4.77 9.07 5.29
C THR A 11 3.61 8.15 4.93
N PRO A 12 2.68 7.87 5.87
CA PRO A 12 1.44 7.15 5.57
C PRO A 12 0.65 7.75 4.39
N LEU A 13 0.57 9.09 4.31
CA LEU A 13 -0.13 9.80 3.24
C LEU A 13 0.52 9.54 1.87
N ILE A 14 1.85 9.53 1.80
CA ILE A 14 2.56 9.14 0.57
C ILE A 14 2.32 7.66 0.27
N ALA A 15 2.37 6.79 1.29
CA ALA A 15 2.24 5.35 1.11
C ALA A 15 0.84 4.93 0.60
N CYS A 16 -0.24 5.65 0.94
CA CYS A 16 -1.60 5.36 0.47
C CYS A 16 -2.08 6.21 -0.70
N SER A 17 -1.29 7.18 -1.18
CA SER A 17 -1.68 8.06 -2.28
C SER A 17 -1.64 7.35 -3.63
N PRO A 18 -2.68 7.45 -4.47
CA PRO A 18 -2.69 6.87 -5.82
C PRO A 18 -1.68 7.53 -6.77
N GLU A 19 -1.23 8.75 -6.46
CA GLU A 19 -0.27 9.50 -7.27
C GLU A 19 1.20 9.16 -6.94
N THR A 20 1.43 8.32 -5.92
CA THR A 20 2.78 7.95 -5.53
C THR A 20 3.41 7.05 -6.57
N ASN A 21 4.61 7.44 -7.03
CA ASN A 21 5.35 6.69 -8.04
C ASN A 21 5.56 5.22 -7.61
N PRO A 22 5.32 4.24 -8.50
CA PRO A 22 5.53 2.81 -8.21
C PRO A 22 6.90 2.46 -7.63
N GLU A 23 7.97 3.12 -8.06
CA GLU A 23 9.33 2.92 -7.51
C GLU A 23 9.43 3.35 -6.04
N VAL A 24 8.75 4.43 -5.67
CA VAL A 24 8.66 4.88 -4.27
C VAL A 24 7.86 3.88 -3.44
N LEU A 25 6.79 3.32 -4.00
CA LEU A 25 6.00 2.28 -3.33
C LEU A 25 6.82 1.02 -3.08
N TRP A 26 7.61 0.56 -4.06
CA TRP A 26 8.53 -0.57 -3.89
C TRP A 26 9.65 -0.26 -2.88
N HIS A 27 10.15 0.97 -2.86
CA HIS A 27 11.11 1.41 -1.85
C HIS A 27 10.49 1.35 -0.44
N ILE A 28 9.26 1.83 -0.25
CA ILE A 28 8.52 1.70 1.02
C ILE A 28 8.35 0.22 1.39
N ALA A 29 7.95 -0.62 0.43
CA ALA A 29 7.73 -2.05 0.65
C ALA A 29 9.00 -2.74 1.19
N ARG A 30 10.17 -2.37 0.68
CA ARG A 30 11.44 -3.01 1.07
C ARG A 30 12.00 -2.41 2.35
N GLU A 31 12.05 -1.09 2.44
CA GLU A 31 12.88 -0.38 3.42
C GLU A 31 12.09 0.17 4.63
N SER A 32 10.75 0.24 4.57
CA SER A 32 9.92 0.87 5.60
C SER A 32 8.86 -0.09 6.18
N PRO A 33 9.23 -1.06 7.06
CA PRO A 33 8.28 -2.02 7.62
C PRO A 33 7.05 -1.40 8.28
N SER A 34 7.20 -0.28 8.99
CA SER A 34 6.12 0.45 9.67
C SER A 34 5.10 1.08 8.71
N LEU A 35 5.48 1.27 7.44
CA LEU A 35 4.62 1.88 6.43
C LEU A 35 3.93 0.87 5.51
N ARG A 36 4.37 -0.39 5.47
CA ARG A 36 3.83 -1.43 4.57
C ARG A 36 2.32 -1.59 4.66
N LYS A 37 1.73 -1.49 5.86
CA LYS A 37 0.27 -1.60 6.04
C LYS A 37 -0.53 -0.56 5.24
N TRP A 38 0.06 0.61 4.99
CA TRP A 38 -0.59 1.67 4.21
C TRP A 38 -0.55 1.40 2.71
N LEU A 39 0.40 0.59 2.23
CA LEU A 39 0.44 0.14 0.83
C LEU A 39 -0.78 -0.72 0.48
N VAL A 40 -1.33 -1.45 1.45
CA VAL A 40 -2.56 -2.25 1.27
C VAL A 40 -3.75 -1.36 0.87
N ALA A 41 -3.79 -0.14 1.38
CA ALA A 41 -4.82 0.84 1.05
C ALA A 41 -4.50 1.65 -0.21
N ASN A 42 -3.33 1.48 -0.83
CA ASN A 42 -2.94 2.24 -2.01
C ASN A 42 -3.52 1.63 -3.29
N PRO A 43 -4.38 2.34 -4.05
CA PRO A 43 -4.95 1.83 -5.30
C PRO A 43 -3.91 1.56 -6.40
N ALA A 44 -2.74 2.21 -6.33
CA ALA A 44 -1.63 2.02 -7.27
C ALA A 44 -0.67 0.89 -6.84
N ALA A 45 -0.86 0.27 -5.67
CA ALA A 45 -0.08 -0.89 -5.28
C ALA A 45 -0.39 -2.07 -6.19
N SER A 46 0.65 -2.66 -6.77
CA SER A 46 0.50 -3.80 -7.66
C SER A 46 0.21 -5.09 -6.87
N PRO A 47 -0.45 -6.09 -7.48
CA PRO A 47 -0.67 -7.38 -6.83
C PRO A 47 0.61 -8.04 -6.32
N ALA A 48 1.69 -7.99 -7.11
CA ALA A 48 3.00 -8.52 -6.72
C ALA A 48 3.59 -7.82 -5.48
N MET A 49 3.32 -6.53 -5.31
CA MET A 49 3.73 -5.79 -4.13
C MET A 49 2.93 -6.21 -2.89
N LEU A 50 1.61 -6.36 -3.04
CA LEU A 50 0.74 -6.83 -1.96
C LEU A 50 1.11 -8.26 -1.52
N GLU A 51 1.42 -9.13 -2.47
CA GLU A 51 1.94 -10.47 -2.20
C GLU A 51 3.27 -10.41 -1.44
N TYR A 52 4.23 -9.61 -1.93
CA TYR A 52 5.52 -9.44 -1.27
C TYR A 52 5.37 -8.98 0.18
N ILE A 53 4.60 -7.92 0.46
CA ILE A 53 4.41 -7.43 1.83
C ILE A 53 3.61 -8.41 2.69
N GLY A 54 2.72 -9.20 2.11
CA GLY A 54 2.04 -10.29 2.81
C GLY A 54 3.02 -11.37 3.28
N GLN A 55 4.04 -11.67 2.47
CA GLN A 55 5.09 -12.65 2.82
C GLN A 55 6.10 -12.10 3.83
N VAL A 56 6.63 -10.89 3.60
CA VAL A 56 7.66 -10.31 4.49
C VAL A 56 7.08 -9.67 5.74
N GLY A 57 5.77 -9.40 5.74
CA GLY A 57 5.03 -8.84 6.86
C GLY A 57 5.43 -7.40 7.22
N GLY A 58 5.01 -7.00 8.41
CA GLY A 58 5.19 -5.67 8.98
C GLY A 58 4.09 -5.38 10.00
N PRO A 59 4.27 -4.39 10.91
CA PRO A 59 3.25 -4.06 11.89
C PRO A 59 1.91 -3.73 11.22
N GLY A 60 0.87 -4.53 11.50
CA GLY A 60 -0.49 -4.33 10.98
C GLY A 60 -0.72 -4.72 9.51
N VAL A 61 0.26 -5.32 8.82
CA VAL A 61 0.08 -5.72 7.41
C VAL A 61 -0.98 -6.82 7.27
N GLY A 62 -0.93 -7.86 8.10
CA GLY A 62 -1.90 -8.96 8.06
C GLY A 62 -3.33 -8.48 8.31
N GLU A 63 -3.52 -7.63 9.33
CA GLU A 63 -4.83 -7.03 9.64
C GLU A 63 -5.34 -6.17 8.47
N ALA A 64 -4.49 -5.33 7.89
CA ALA A 64 -4.88 -4.51 6.74
C ALA A 64 -5.26 -5.36 5.53
N LEU A 65 -4.53 -6.46 5.25
CA LEU A 65 -4.86 -7.39 4.18
C LEU A 65 -6.19 -8.10 4.42
N CYS A 66 -6.46 -8.56 5.65
CA CYS A 66 -7.77 -9.14 6.00
C CYS A 66 -8.91 -8.15 5.73
N ILE A 67 -8.79 -6.90 6.19
CA ILE A 67 -9.80 -5.87 5.96
C ILE A 67 -10.02 -5.61 4.46
N LEU A 68 -8.94 -5.58 3.66
CA LEU A 68 -9.04 -5.40 2.21
C LEU A 68 -9.81 -6.57 1.58
N LEU A 69 -9.47 -7.81 1.92
CA LEU A 69 -10.10 -9.00 1.38
C LEU A 69 -11.58 -9.09 1.78
N ASP A 70 -11.90 -8.88 3.05
CA ASP A 70 -13.30 -8.82 3.54
C ASP A 70 -14.12 -7.77 2.78
N SER A 71 -13.50 -6.62 2.46
CA SER A 71 -14.13 -5.55 1.68
C SER A 71 -14.36 -5.93 0.21
N LEU A 72 -13.53 -6.80 -0.37
CA LEU A 72 -13.69 -7.29 -1.73
C LEU A 72 -14.78 -8.37 -1.80
N ASP A 73 -14.83 -9.26 -0.82
CA ASP A 73 -15.86 -10.31 -0.73
C ASP A 73 -17.26 -9.69 -0.58
N GLY A 74 -17.41 -8.69 0.31
CA GLY A 74 -18.69 -7.97 0.44
C GLY A 74 -19.12 -7.22 -0.82
N ARG A 75 -18.17 -6.78 -1.67
CA ARG A 75 -18.48 -6.19 -2.98
C ARG A 75 -18.91 -7.24 -4.00
N ALA A 76 -18.29 -8.42 -3.98
CA ALA A 76 -18.65 -9.52 -4.87
C ALA A 76 -20.09 -10.00 -4.61
N ASP A 77 -20.49 -10.14 -3.34
CA ASP A 77 -21.85 -10.51 -2.96
C ASP A 77 -22.90 -9.47 -3.43
N SER A 78 -22.54 -8.19 -3.38
CA SER A 78 -23.39 -7.10 -3.86
C SER A 78 -23.53 -7.08 -5.39
N ALA A 79 -22.49 -7.51 -6.13
CA ALA A 79 -22.47 -7.48 -7.60
C ALA A 79 -23.27 -8.61 -8.26
N ILE A 80 -23.47 -9.74 -7.57
CA ILE A 80 -24.22 -10.90 -8.08
C ILE A 80 -25.75 -10.71 -7.92
N SER A 81 -26.18 -9.70 -7.17
CA SER A 81 -27.61 -9.43 -6.87
C SER A 81 -28.34 -8.56 -7.92
N LEU A 82 -27.81 -8.42 -9.14
CA LEU A 82 -28.38 -7.64 -10.26
C LEU A 82 -28.75 -8.54 -11.44
#